data_AF-A0A8B6ESU0-F1
#
_entry.id   AF-A0A8B6ESU0-F1
#
_cell.length_a   1.000
_cell.length_b   1.000
_cell.length_c   1.000
_cell.angle_alpha   90.00
_cell.angle_beta   90.00
_cell.angle_gamma   90.00
#
_symmetry.space_group_name_H-M   'P 1'
#
loop_
_entity.id
_entity.type
_entity.pdbx_description
1 polymer ?
#
loop_
_entity_poly.entity_id
_entity_poly.type
_entity_poly.pdbx_seq_one_letter_code
_entity_poly.pdbx_strand_id
1 'polypeptide(L)'
;AKYHFLIMPKKNIPNLKSLKKEDIDLLKYMEEKGRELAKSSDAERQFRYGYHSIPSMSHLHLHVISQDFDSPCLKNKKHWNSFTTEYFVDSKDIIKTLEKTGKVEHESSHFTSLLKSDLRCHICKKEIKTIPALKTHIQQHSYKTTDT
;
A
#
# COMPACT_ATOMS: atom_id res chain seq x y z
N ALA A 1 -1.63 -3.65 10.05
CA ALA A 1 -0.29 -4.24 10.26
C ALA A 1 0.28 -3.71 11.56
N LYS A 2 1.38 -4.28 12.04
CA LYS A 2 2.07 -3.81 13.25
C LYS A 2 2.47 -2.34 13.14
N TYR A 3 2.96 -1.92 11.97
CA TYR A 3 3.25 -0.52 11.66
C TYR A 3 2.47 -0.09 10.43
N HIS A 4 1.75 1.03 10.54
CA HIS A 4 1.03 1.63 9.43
C HIS A 4 0.95 3.13 9.63
N PHE A 5 1.69 3.88 8.80
CA PHE A 5 1.72 5.33 8.80
C PHE A 5 1.14 5.91 7.51
N LEU A 6 0.75 7.18 7.59
CA LEU A 6 0.35 7.98 6.44
C LEU A 6 1.31 9.16 6.30
N ILE A 7 2.00 9.25 5.16
CA ILE A 7 2.76 10.45 4.81
C ILE A 7 1.84 11.32 3.96
N MET A 8 1.56 12.53 4.43
CA MET A 8 0.60 13.45 3.81
C MET A 8 1.31 14.75 3.44
N PRO A 9 1.23 15.20 2.17
CA PRO A 9 1.81 16.47 1.77
C PRO A 9 0.99 17.63 2.33
N LYS A 10 1.63 18.78 2.57
CA LYS A 10 0.88 20.02 2.88
C LYS A 10 0.16 20.57 1.64
N LYS A 11 0.72 20.34 0.44
CA LYS A 11 0.06 20.67 -0.84
C LYS A 11 -1.26 19.91 -0.92
N ASN A 12 -2.35 20.62 -1.22
CA ASN A 12 -3.67 20.02 -1.37
C ASN A 12 -3.75 19.27 -2.71
N ILE A 13 -3.54 17.95 -2.67
CA ILE A 13 -3.67 17.06 -3.82
C ILE A 13 -4.80 16.08 -3.50
N PRO A 14 -6.00 16.19 -4.11
CA PRO A 14 -7.15 15.41 -3.68
C PRO A 14 -6.99 13.89 -3.82
N ASN A 15 -6.33 13.41 -4.88
CA ASN A 15 -6.15 11.99 -5.18
C ASN A 15 -5.08 11.79 -6.28
N LEU A 16 -4.80 10.53 -6.62
CA LEU A 16 -3.81 10.15 -7.64
C LEU A 16 -4.07 10.77 -9.03
N LYS A 17 -5.33 10.94 -9.45
CA LYS A 17 -5.66 11.54 -10.76
C LYS A 17 -5.31 13.03 -10.83
N SER A 18 -5.15 13.69 -9.69
CA SER A 18 -4.77 15.10 -9.61
C SER A 18 -3.25 15.32 -9.71
N LEU A 19 -2.45 14.25 -9.71
CA LEU A 19 -1.00 14.35 -9.81
C LEU A 19 -0.55 14.79 -11.21
N LYS A 20 0.46 15.64 -11.23
CA LYS A 20 1.12 16.16 -12.44
C LYS A 20 2.62 15.89 -12.38
N LYS A 21 3.33 16.14 -13.50
CA LYS A 21 4.80 16.03 -13.56
C LYS A 21 5.50 16.88 -12.49
N GLU A 22 4.98 18.06 -12.20
CA GLU A 22 5.49 18.96 -11.16
C GLU A 22 5.44 18.37 -9.73
N ASP A 23 4.63 17.33 -9.50
CA ASP A 23 4.52 16.67 -8.19
C ASP A 23 5.52 15.53 -8.00
N ILE A 24 6.32 15.17 -9.02
CA ILE A 24 7.23 14.02 -8.97
C ILE A 24 8.24 14.14 -7.81
N ASP A 25 8.83 15.31 -7.62
CA ASP A 25 9.81 15.52 -6.54
C ASP A 25 9.15 15.45 -5.15
N LEU A 26 7.89 15.90 -5.05
CA LEU A 26 7.10 15.74 -3.83
C LEU A 26 6.86 14.25 -3.53
N LEU A 27 6.51 13.43 -4.53
CA LEU A 27 6.31 11.99 -4.34
C LEU A 27 7.61 11.28 -3.93
N LYS A 28 8.73 11.62 -4.56
CA LYS A 28 10.07 11.10 -4.20
C LYS A 28 10.40 11.44 -2.74
N TYR A 29 10.16 12.68 -2.33
CA TYR A 29 10.36 13.13 -0.96
C TYR A 29 9.43 12.43 0.04
N MET A 30 8.16 12.24 -0.30
CA MET A 30 7.22 11.47 0.52
C MET A 30 7.68 10.02 0.70
N GLU A 31 8.18 9.38 -0.36
CA GLU A 31 8.72 8.02 -0.29
C GLU A 31 9.99 7.95 0.58
N GLU A 32 10.92 8.89 0.42
CA GLU A 32 12.11 9.01 1.26
C GLU A 32 11.75 9.11 2.75
N LYS A 33 10.84 10.03 3.10
CA LYS A 33 10.38 10.18 4.49
C LYS A 33 9.64 8.95 5.00
N GLY A 34 8.90 8.26 4.14
CA GLY A 34 8.30 6.98 4.48
C GLY A 34 9.33 5.91 4.81
N ARG A 35 10.43 5.83 4.05
CA ARG A 35 11.53 4.87 4.26
C ARG A 35 12.32 5.18 5.54
N GLU A 36 12.62 6.45 5.81
CA GLU A 36 13.24 6.87 7.07
C GLU A 36 12.39 6.47 8.28
N LEU A 37 11.07 6.72 8.21
CA LEU A 37 10.14 6.37 9.27
C LEU A 37 10.02 4.85 9.48
N ALA A 38 9.96 4.08 8.40
CA ALA A 38 9.97 2.62 8.46
C ALA A 38 11.25 2.08 9.11
N LYS A 39 12.42 2.56 8.65
CA LYS A 39 13.73 2.12 9.16
C LYS A 39 13.92 2.45 10.64
N SER A 40 13.48 3.63 11.07
CA SER A 40 13.53 4.02 12.49
C SER A 40 12.52 3.26 13.37
N SER A 41 11.44 2.74 12.78
CA SER A 41 10.43 1.96 13.50
C SER A 41 10.83 0.50 13.69
N ASP A 42 11.34 -0.16 12.65
CA ASP A 42 11.82 -1.55 12.66
C ASP A 42 12.69 -1.79 11.41
N ALA A 43 14.01 -1.66 11.56
CA ALA A 43 14.97 -1.68 10.45
C ALA A 43 15.03 -3.00 9.70
N GLU A 44 14.75 -4.11 10.38
CA GLU A 44 14.75 -5.45 9.77
C GLU A 44 13.40 -5.81 9.15
N ARG A 45 12.34 -5.00 9.30
CA ARG A 45 11.00 -5.38 8.86
C ARG A 45 10.75 -4.98 7.42
N GLN A 46 10.04 -5.82 6.68
CA GLN A 46 9.57 -5.52 5.34
C GLN A 46 8.38 -4.55 5.37
N PHE A 47 8.47 -3.50 4.57
CA PHE A 47 7.42 -2.49 4.38
C PHE A 47 7.09 -2.34 2.89
N ARG A 48 5.82 -1.99 2.61
CA ARG A 48 5.41 -1.44 1.31
C ARG A 48 5.06 0.03 1.44
N TYR A 49 5.24 0.72 0.32
CA TYR A 49 5.08 2.17 0.18
C TYR A 49 4.19 2.41 -1.04
N GLY A 50 2.97 2.89 -0.84
CA GLY A 50 2.07 3.06 -1.95
C GLY A 50 0.73 3.68 -1.59
N TYR A 51 -0.19 3.59 -2.53
CA TYR A 51 -1.46 4.31 -2.52
C TYR A 51 -2.60 3.35 -2.81
N HIS A 52 -3.77 3.62 -2.24
CA HIS A 52 -4.99 3.01 -2.73
C HIS A 52 -5.38 3.62 -4.07
N SER A 53 -5.62 2.75 -5.06
CA SER A 53 -6.14 3.05 -6.38
C SER A 53 -7.36 3.97 -6.38
N ILE A 54 -8.32 3.67 -5.50
CA ILE A 54 -9.47 4.52 -5.22
C ILE A 54 -9.33 4.94 -3.75
N PRO A 55 -9.00 6.20 -3.47
CA PRO A 55 -8.74 6.61 -2.10
C PRO A 55 -10.04 6.62 -1.28
N SER A 56 -9.96 6.17 -0.03
CA SER A 56 -11.09 6.22 0.91
C SER A 56 -11.31 7.60 1.54
N MET A 57 -10.33 8.48 1.42
CA MET A 57 -10.34 9.85 1.94
C MET A 57 -9.89 10.79 0.82
N SER A 58 -10.44 12.01 0.79
CA SER A 58 -9.80 13.08 0.05
C SER A 58 -8.45 13.42 0.68
N HIS A 59 -7.52 13.91 -0.14
CA HIS A 59 -6.13 14.23 0.19
C HIS A 59 -5.18 13.05 0.02
N LEU A 60 -4.15 13.25 -0.78
CA LEU A 60 -3.11 12.29 -1.09
C LEU A 60 -2.42 11.83 0.20
N HIS A 61 -2.30 10.53 0.39
CA HIS A 61 -1.58 9.95 1.51
C HIS A 61 -0.84 8.70 1.04
N LEU A 62 0.48 8.69 1.25
CA LEU A 62 1.30 7.51 1.05
C LEU A 62 1.15 6.61 2.26
N HIS A 63 0.71 5.38 2.05
CA HIS A 63 0.74 4.34 3.05
C HIS A 63 2.16 3.82 3.20
N VAL A 64 2.66 3.82 4.43
CA VAL A 64 3.87 3.11 4.84
C VAL A 64 3.41 1.99 5.75
N ILE A 65 3.38 0.76 5.24
CA ILE A 65 2.72 -0.36 5.94
C ILE A 65 3.62 -1.59 6.00
N SER A 66 3.79 -2.14 7.19
CA SER A 66 4.56 -3.37 7.37
C SER A 66 3.82 -4.58 6.78
N GLN A 67 4.57 -5.52 6.21
CA GLN A 67 3.99 -6.66 5.46
C GLN A 67 3.45 -7.78 6.35
N ASP A 68 3.61 -7.71 7.68
CA ASP A 68 3.06 -8.72 8.59
C ASP A 68 1.53 -8.75 8.63
N PHE A 69 0.88 -7.60 8.38
CA PHE A 69 -0.56 -7.41 8.55
C PHE A 69 -1.13 -7.88 9.90
N ASP A 70 -0.30 -8.02 10.92
CA ASP A 70 -0.70 -8.43 12.25
C ASP A 70 -1.32 -7.23 12.98
N SER A 71 -2.65 -7.21 13.07
CA SER A 71 -3.37 -6.14 13.73
C SER A 71 -4.81 -6.57 14.07
N PRO A 72 -5.33 -6.15 15.23
CA PRO A 72 -6.76 -6.30 15.56
C PRO A 72 -7.66 -5.52 14.59
N CYS A 73 -7.15 -4.50 13.89
CA CYS A 73 -7.90 -3.68 12.95
C CYS A 73 -8.08 -4.31 11.55
N LEU A 74 -7.38 -5.42 11.26
CA LEU A 74 -7.64 -6.22 10.07
C LEU A 74 -8.90 -7.08 10.29
N LYS A 75 -10.06 -6.55 9.86
CA LYS A 75 -11.38 -7.09 10.22
C LYS A 75 -12.14 -7.76 9.07
N ASN A 76 -11.88 -7.35 7.83
CA ASN A 76 -12.70 -7.76 6.70
C ASN A 76 -11.86 -7.94 5.41
N LYS A 77 -12.48 -8.57 4.40
CA LYS A 77 -11.87 -8.85 3.10
C LYS A 77 -11.41 -7.58 2.38
N LYS A 78 -12.18 -6.49 2.49
CA LYS A 78 -11.80 -5.18 1.91
C LYS A 78 -10.48 -4.67 2.49
N HIS A 79 -10.28 -4.74 3.81
CA HIS A 79 -9.01 -4.33 4.43
C HIS A 79 -7.84 -5.17 3.94
N TRP A 80 -8.02 -6.48 3.73
CA TRP A 80 -6.96 -7.32 3.20
C TRP A 80 -6.66 -7.00 1.74
N ASN A 81 -7.68 -7.05 0.89
CA ASN A 81 -7.52 -6.91 -0.56
C ASN A 81 -7.05 -5.51 -0.95
N SER A 82 -7.41 -4.46 -0.18
CA SER A 82 -6.95 -3.10 -0.48
C SER A 82 -5.44 -2.91 -0.37
N PHE A 83 -4.73 -3.79 0.34
CA PHE A 83 -3.27 -3.74 0.51
C PHE A 83 -2.52 -4.87 -0.20
N THR A 84 -3.21 -5.94 -0.61
CA THR A 84 -2.57 -7.18 -1.08
C THR A 84 -2.94 -7.57 -2.51
N THR A 85 -3.67 -6.69 -3.21
CA THR A 85 -4.00 -6.81 -4.64
C THR A 85 -3.47 -5.58 -5.39
N GLU A 86 -3.71 -5.52 -6.71
CA GLU A 86 -3.42 -4.36 -7.56
C GLU A 86 -4.20 -3.09 -7.16
N TYR A 87 -5.14 -3.20 -6.22
CA TYR A 87 -5.74 -2.03 -5.55
C TYR A 87 -4.72 -1.17 -4.80
N PHE A 88 -3.60 -1.76 -4.38
CA PHE A 88 -2.49 -1.03 -3.78
C PHE A 88 -1.38 -0.81 -4.81
N VAL A 89 -1.24 0.42 -5.28
CA VAL A 89 -0.26 0.80 -6.29
C VAL A 89 1.01 1.31 -5.60
N ASP A 90 2.16 0.72 -5.93
CA ASP A 90 3.42 1.10 -5.33
C ASP A 90 3.85 2.51 -5.76
N SER A 91 4.43 3.27 -4.81
CA SER A 91 4.84 4.67 -5.00
C SER A 91 5.77 4.86 -6.20
N LYS A 92 6.74 3.95 -6.35
CA LYS A 92 7.68 3.96 -7.47
C LYS A 92 6.99 3.81 -8.82
N ASP A 93 5.91 3.06 -8.91
CA ASP A 93 5.21 2.84 -10.18
C ASP A 93 4.33 4.04 -10.56
N ILE A 94 3.77 4.74 -9.56
CA ILE A 94 3.14 6.05 -9.76
C ILE A 94 4.15 7.08 -10.29
N ILE A 95 5.33 7.16 -9.67
CA ILE A 95 6.40 8.08 -10.09
C ILE A 95 6.83 7.78 -11.54
N LYS A 96 7.14 6.51 -11.86
CA LYS A 96 7.50 6.10 -13.23
C LYS A 96 6.40 6.42 -14.24
N THR A 97 5.15 6.20 -13.87
CA THR A 97 3.99 6.51 -14.73
C THR A 97 3.94 8.00 -15.02
N LEU A 98 4.05 8.85 -13.99
CA LEU A 98 4.07 10.31 -14.16
C LEU A 98 5.27 10.81 -14.98
N GLU A 99 6.46 10.23 -14.77
CA GLU A 99 7.65 10.56 -15.58
C GLU A 99 7.39 10.29 -17.07
N LYS A 100 6.77 9.14 -17.39
CA LYS A 100 6.47 8.71 -18.76
C LYS A 100 5.31 9.46 -19.41
N THR A 101 4.16 9.53 -18.76
CA THR A 101 2.89 9.98 -19.36
C THR A 101 2.46 11.38 -18.91
N GLY A 102 3.00 11.86 -17.78
CA GLY A 102 2.61 13.12 -17.15
C GLY A 102 1.30 13.12 -16.39
N LYS A 103 0.59 11.99 -16.35
CA LYS A 103 -0.68 11.82 -15.64
C LYS A 103 -0.87 10.38 -15.15
N VAL A 104 -1.63 10.22 -14.08
CA VAL A 104 -2.06 8.89 -13.62
C VAL A 104 -3.49 8.65 -14.11
N GLU A 105 -3.65 7.71 -15.05
CA GLU A 105 -4.97 7.25 -15.47
C GLU A 105 -5.44 6.10 -14.58
N HIS A 106 -6.75 6.03 -14.33
CA HIS A 106 -7.30 5.03 -13.42
C HIS A 106 -8.72 4.63 -13.83
N GLU A 107 -8.86 3.39 -14.30
CA GLU A 107 -10.14 2.74 -14.63
C GLU A 107 -10.81 2.20 -13.36
N SER A 108 -11.78 2.93 -12.80
CA SER A 108 -12.34 2.66 -11.47
C SER A 108 -13.15 1.36 -11.34
N SER A 109 -13.70 0.86 -12.44
CA SER A 109 -14.56 -0.33 -12.46
C SER A 109 -13.79 -1.61 -12.10
N HIS A 110 -12.56 -1.74 -12.62
CA HIS A 110 -11.70 -2.91 -12.38
C HIS A 110 -11.30 -3.05 -10.91
N PHE A 111 -10.93 -1.95 -10.24
CA PHE A 111 -10.42 -2.01 -8.86
C PHE A 111 -11.50 -2.36 -7.83
N THR A 112 -12.77 -2.06 -8.12
CA THR A 112 -13.87 -2.35 -7.19
C THR A 112 -14.12 -3.85 -7.06
N SER A 113 -13.86 -4.64 -8.11
CA SER A 113 -13.99 -6.10 -8.07
C SER A 113 -12.87 -6.76 -7.25
N LEU A 114 -11.66 -6.21 -7.28
CA LEU A 114 -10.51 -6.68 -6.49
C LEU A 114 -10.80 -6.71 -4.98
N LEU A 115 -11.56 -5.73 -4.48
CA LEU A 115 -11.96 -5.68 -3.06
C LEU A 115 -12.89 -6.83 -2.64
N LYS A 116 -13.53 -7.50 -3.60
CA LYS A 116 -14.46 -8.63 -3.38
C LYS A 116 -13.83 -9.99 -3.68
N SER A 117 -12.66 -10.03 -4.33
CA SER A 117 -11.90 -11.25 -4.64
C SER A 117 -11.61 -12.11 -3.42
N ASP A 118 -11.37 -13.40 -3.65
CA ASP A 118 -11.04 -14.33 -2.57
C ASP A 118 -9.75 -13.98 -1.86
N LEU A 119 -9.68 -14.29 -0.56
CA LEU A 119 -8.51 -13.99 0.24
C LEU A 119 -7.38 -14.92 -0.21
N ARG A 120 -6.27 -14.32 -0.63
CA ARG A 120 -5.03 -15.05 -0.94
C ARG A 120 -3.91 -14.49 -0.10
N CYS A 121 -3.08 -15.36 0.44
CA CYS A 121 -1.87 -14.95 1.16
C CYS A 121 -0.95 -14.16 0.22
N HIS A 122 -0.47 -12.98 0.64
CA HIS A 122 0.37 -12.15 -0.22
C HIS A 122 1.78 -12.75 -0.41
N ILE A 123 2.20 -13.65 0.48
CA ILE A 123 3.47 -14.38 0.41
C ILE A 123 3.33 -15.65 -0.46
N CYS A 124 2.64 -16.69 0.05
CA CYS A 124 2.60 -18.00 -0.60
C CYS A 124 1.42 -18.21 -1.57
N LYS A 125 0.57 -17.19 -1.77
CA LYS A 125 -0.60 -17.20 -2.67
C LYS A 125 -1.70 -18.21 -2.34
N LYS A 126 -1.59 -18.96 -1.24
CA LYS A 126 -2.62 -19.87 -0.74
C LYS A 126 -3.96 -19.15 -0.56
N GLU A 127 -5.03 -19.73 -1.08
CA GLU A 127 -6.39 -19.24 -0.88
C GLU A 127 -6.92 -19.63 0.51
N ILE A 128 -7.59 -18.68 1.17
CA ILE A 128 -8.07 -18.81 2.54
C ILE A 128 -9.52 -18.30 2.59
N LYS A 129 -10.38 -19.01 3.33
CA LYS A 129 -11.83 -18.76 3.26
C LYS A 129 -12.32 -17.65 4.20
N THR A 130 -11.61 -17.38 5.31
CA THR A 130 -12.05 -16.43 6.33
C THR A 130 -10.91 -15.55 6.85
N ILE A 131 -11.25 -14.35 7.36
CA ILE A 131 -10.27 -13.45 7.96
C ILE A 131 -9.59 -14.05 9.21
N PRO A 132 -10.29 -14.74 10.14
CA PRO A 132 -9.62 -15.39 11.26
C PRO A 132 -8.59 -16.44 10.82
N ALA A 133 -8.95 -17.31 9.87
CA ALA A 133 -8.01 -18.30 9.33
C ALA A 133 -6.82 -17.64 8.61
N LEU A 134 -7.06 -16.52 7.92
CA LEU A 134 -6.01 -15.73 7.29
C LEU A 134 -5.05 -15.15 8.33
N LYS A 135 -5.57 -14.58 9.42
CA LYS A 135 -4.75 -14.03 10.51
C LYS A 135 -3.87 -15.09 11.17
N THR A 136 -4.40 -16.30 11.40
CA THR A 136 -3.58 -17.43 11.88
C THR A 136 -2.53 -17.83 10.84
N HIS A 137 -2.88 -17.86 9.56
CA HIS A 137 -1.96 -18.28 8.51
C HIS A 137 -0.78 -17.30 8.32
N ILE A 138 -1.03 -16.00 8.32
CA ILE A 138 0.03 -15.01 8.05
C ILE A 138 1.11 -15.00 9.14
N GLN A 139 0.80 -15.41 10.36
CA GLN A 139 1.78 -15.57 11.45
C GLN A 139 2.83 -16.66 11.17
N GLN A 140 2.62 -17.52 10.16
CA GLN A 140 3.56 -18.58 9.79
C GLN A 140 4.69 -18.09 8.87
N HIS A 141 4.63 -16.85 8.36
CA HIS A 141 5.63 -16.29 7.45
C HIS A 141 6.64 -15.39 8.18
N SER A 142 7.86 -15.29 7.64
CA SER A 142 8.84 -14.29 8.07
C SER A 142 8.68 -13.00 7.27
N TYR A 143 8.70 -11.87 7.97
CA TYR A 143 8.59 -10.52 7.40
C TYR A 143 9.85 -9.70 7.62
N LYS A 144 10.99 -10.38 7.78
CA LYS A 144 12.29 -9.72 7.87
C LYS A 144 12.87 -9.46 6.49
N THR A 145 13.54 -8.34 6.30
CA THR A 145 14.43 -8.10 5.17
C THR A 145 15.55 -9.12 5.26
N THR A 146 15.70 -9.96 4.25
CA THR A 146 16.90 -10.79 4.12
C THR A 146 18.01 -9.86 3.67
N ASP A 147 19.11 -9.79 4.41
CA ASP A 147 20.32 -9.12 3.94
C ASP A 147 20.72 -9.74 2.59
N THR A 148 20.66 -8.94 1.53
CA THR A 148 21.30 -9.19 0.23
C THR A 148 22.15 -7.99 -0.11
#